data_AF-A0A942UWS8-F1
#
_entry.id   AF-A0A942UWS8-F1
#
_cell.length_a   1.000
_cell.length_b   1.000
_cell.length_c   1.000
_cell.angle_alpha   90.00
_cell.angle_beta   90.00
_cell.angle_gamma   90.00
#
_symmetry.space_group_name_H-M   'P 1'
#
loop_
_entity.id
_entity.type
_entity.pdbx_description
1 polymer ?
#
loop_
_entity_poly.entity_id
_entity_poly.type
_entity_poly.pdbx_seq_one_letter_code
_entity_poly.pdbx_strand_id
1 'polypeptide(L)'
;MGLFINKGEHPDVFKNNEKINEPNQQFSKIDYLSELVQEQKKAYISLNDSFQKLKLLSEQQDNTQAIRWKEIGSQLNELKASYYHHEQFENQVIEWLTKLDQKNVEALENEDSFKQELMEEINRVSLSNKEIMEKCESTNQELAIQINEQFQLQKQLSDQMSKQEDRQNEVISRMDDQEALAEKILRQIDHIRSILFERTSYLAEKIENGYKVTSSYVYKLMTGSDQPLSLLLMNQKKEEKQKTTD
;
A
#
# COMPACT_ATOMS: atom_id res chain seq x y z
N MET A 1 127.32 -7.17 52.88
CA MET A 1 127.46 -7.25 54.34
C MET A 1 128.65 -8.14 54.66
N GLY A 2 129.58 -7.61 55.44
CA GLY A 2 130.80 -8.28 55.93
C GLY A 2 131.44 -7.32 56.93
N LEU A 3 131.02 -7.42 58.18
CA LEU A 3 131.55 -6.69 59.34
C LEU A 3 132.76 -7.46 59.90
N PHE A 4 133.83 -6.77 60.31
CA PHE A 4 134.73 -7.06 61.47
C PHE A 4 135.94 -6.09 61.42
N ILE A 5 135.89 -4.96 62.16
CA ILE A 5 136.59 -4.58 63.41
C ILE A 5 138.13 -4.45 63.33
N ASN A 6 138.59 -3.21 63.23
CA ASN A 6 139.98 -2.73 63.29
C ASN A 6 140.38 -2.38 64.74
N LYS A 7 141.53 -2.85 65.23
CA LYS A 7 142.10 -2.52 66.55
C LYS A 7 143.30 -1.59 66.39
N GLY A 8 143.08 -0.27 66.31
CA GLY A 8 144.15 0.73 66.39
C GLY A 8 143.87 2.08 65.70
N GLU A 9 143.73 3.13 66.52
CA GLU A 9 143.80 4.59 66.28
C GLU A 9 142.78 5.35 65.39
N HIS A 10 141.98 4.71 64.52
CA HIS A 10 140.91 5.42 63.79
C HIS A 10 139.60 4.59 63.67
N PRO A 11 138.55 4.88 64.47
CA PRO A 11 137.32 4.08 64.51
C PRO A 11 136.39 4.21 63.29
N ASP A 12 136.59 5.22 62.43
CA ASP A 12 135.68 5.51 61.31
C ASP A 12 136.20 5.03 59.94
N VAL A 13 137.31 4.27 59.89
CA VAL A 13 137.94 3.84 58.64
C VAL A 13 138.13 2.32 58.62
N PHE A 14 137.30 1.64 57.81
CA PHE A 14 137.42 0.20 57.54
C PHE A 14 138.33 -0.02 56.32
N LYS A 15 139.47 -0.69 56.52
CA LYS A 15 140.40 -1.05 55.45
C LYS A 15 140.19 -2.51 55.05
N ASN A 16 139.63 -2.77 53.87
CA ASN A 16 139.58 -4.10 53.29
C ASN A 16 140.97 -4.47 52.74
N ASN A 17 141.54 -5.60 53.19
CA ASN A 17 142.86 -6.09 52.76
C ASN A 17 142.76 -7.13 51.62
N GLU A 18 141.58 -7.33 51.04
CA GLU A 18 141.41 -8.13 49.83
C GLU A 18 141.95 -7.41 48.59
N LYS A 19 142.71 -8.13 47.75
CA LYS A 19 143.05 -7.66 46.39
C LYS A 19 141.74 -7.53 45.60
N ILE A 20 141.29 -6.29 45.39
CA ILE A 20 140.17 -5.98 44.49
C ILE A 20 140.58 -6.47 43.09
N ASN A 21 139.97 -7.56 42.64
CA ASN A 21 140.32 -8.27 41.41
C ASN A 21 139.55 -7.77 40.18
N GLU A 22 138.87 -6.63 40.29
CA GLU A 22 138.07 -6.05 39.20
C GLU A 22 138.27 -4.53 39.12
N PRO A 23 138.51 -3.95 37.92
CA PRO A 23 138.57 -2.51 37.75
C PRO A 23 137.17 -1.93 38.01
N ASN A 24 137.02 -1.20 39.12
CA ASN A 24 135.77 -0.57 39.57
C ASN A 24 135.34 0.67 38.76
N GLN A 25 135.91 0.89 37.58
CA GLN A 25 135.55 1.94 36.64
C GLN A 25 135.72 1.45 35.20
N GLN A 26 134.68 0.83 34.65
CA GLN A 26 134.51 0.86 33.20
C GLN A 26 134.09 2.29 32.85
N PHE A 27 134.99 3.05 32.23
CA PHE A 27 134.60 4.25 31.50
C PHE A 27 133.64 3.80 30.40
N SER A 28 132.33 3.87 30.66
CA SER A 28 131.36 3.90 29.57
C SER A 28 131.54 5.24 28.89
N LYS A 29 132.33 5.25 27.82
CA LYS A 29 132.38 6.38 26.91
C LYS A 29 131.04 6.37 26.17
N ILE A 30 130.01 6.92 26.81
CA ILE A 30 128.73 7.16 26.18
C ILE A 30 129.00 8.20 25.11
N ASP A 31 129.01 7.75 23.86
CA ASP A 31 129.07 8.64 22.72
C ASP A 31 127.70 9.29 22.60
N TYR A 32 127.52 10.45 23.23
CA TYR A 32 126.28 11.24 23.21
C TYR A 32 125.76 11.46 21.78
N LEU A 33 126.66 11.50 20.80
CA LEU A 33 126.29 11.62 19.39
C LEU A 33 125.64 10.33 18.87
N SER A 34 126.14 9.16 19.26
CA SER A 34 125.51 7.87 18.96
C SER A 34 124.15 7.70 19.65
N GLU A 35 123.99 8.18 20.89
CA GLU A 35 122.69 8.17 21.60
C GLU A 35 121.67 9.11 20.92
N LEU A 36 122.10 10.32 20.56
CA LEU A 36 121.26 11.28 19.82
C LEU A 36 120.83 10.72 18.45
N VAL A 37 121.74 10.06 17.73
CA VAL A 37 121.42 9.40 16.45
C VAL A 37 120.44 8.24 16.64
N GLN A 38 120.57 7.46 17.73
CA GLN A 38 119.61 6.40 18.04
C GLN A 38 118.23 6.95 18.41
N GLU A 39 118.15 7.99 19.21
CA GLU A 39 116.88 8.63 19.56
C GLU A 39 116.24 9.31 18.34
N GLN A 40 117.03 9.94 17.47
CA GLN A 40 116.53 10.47 16.19
C GLN A 40 115.98 9.34 15.30
N LYS A 41 116.65 8.19 15.25
CA LYS A 41 116.18 7.01 14.51
C LYS A 41 114.88 6.46 15.09
N LYS A 42 114.76 6.37 16.42
CA LYS A 42 113.52 5.95 17.10
C LYS A 42 112.39 6.94 16.83
N ALA A 43 112.64 8.24 16.93
CA ALA A 43 111.67 9.29 16.63
C ALA A 43 111.21 9.21 15.17
N TYR A 44 112.13 9.00 14.22
CA TYR A 44 111.80 8.82 12.81
C TYR A 44 110.93 7.58 12.57
N ILE A 45 111.28 6.43 13.16
CA ILE A 45 110.50 5.19 13.04
C ILE A 45 109.09 5.39 13.62
N SER A 46 108.98 6.02 14.80
CA SER A 46 107.69 6.32 15.44
C SER A 46 106.85 7.30 14.61
N LEU A 47 107.48 8.33 14.04
CA LEU A 47 106.81 9.30 13.17
C LEU A 47 106.29 8.61 11.91
N ASN A 48 107.13 7.79 11.26
CA ASN A 48 106.74 7.04 10.08
C ASN A 48 105.59 6.07 10.37
N ASP A 49 105.62 5.34 11.50
CA ASP A 49 104.51 4.48 11.93
C ASP A 49 103.22 5.28 12.17
N SER A 50 103.31 6.44 12.83
CA SER A 50 102.16 7.32 13.03
C SER A 50 101.60 7.86 11.71
N PHE A 51 102.46 8.17 10.74
CA PHE A 51 102.06 8.62 9.41
C PHE A 51 101.36 7.51 8.62
N GLN A 52 101.85 6.28 8.69
CA GLN A 52 101.20 5.12 8.06
C GLN A 52 99.83 4.84 8.70
N LYS A 53 99.72 4.92 10.03
CA LYS A 53 98.43 4.80 10.74
C LYS A 53 97.46 5.90 10.35
N LEU A 54 97.93 7.14 10.27
CA LEU A 54 97.11 8.27 9.84
C LEU A 54 96.62 8.09 8.41
N LYS A 55 97.48 7.60 7.50
CA LYS A 55 97.11 7.29 6.12
C LYS A 55 96.02 6.22 6.06
N LEU A 56 96.17 5.13 6.81
CA LEU A 56 95.17 4.07 6.88
C LEU A 56 93.83 4.59 7.42
N LEU A 57 93.86 5.41 8.48
CA LEU A 57 92.66 6.04 9.02
C LEU A 57 92.00 6.99 8.02
N SER A 58 92.77 7.76 7.26
CA SER A 58 92.25 8.63 6.19
C SER A 58 91.54 7.80 5.11
N GLU A 59 92.15 6.71 4.65
CA GLU A 59 91.55 5.82 3.64
C GLU A 59 90.25 5.16 4.17
N GLN A 60 90.23 4.74 5.43
CA GLN A 60 89.02 4.22 6.09
C GLN A 60 87.92 5.27 6.21
N GLN A 61 88.31 6.51 6.55
CA GLN A 61 87.39 7.63 6.65
C GLN A 61 86.79 7.96 5.27
N ASP A 62 87.61 8.02 4.22
CA ASP A 62 87.16 8.30 2.85
C ASP A 62 86.18 7.22 2.37
N ASN A 63 86.46 5.94 2.63
CA ASN A 63 85.54 4.85 2.32
C ASN A 63 84.22 4.96 3.10
N THR A 64 84.27 5.29 4.39
CA THR A 64 83.07 5.49 5.21
C THR A 64 82.24 6.67 4.71
N GLN A 65 82.90 7.76 4.33
CA GLN A 65 82.23 8.93 3.75
C GLN A 65 81.60 8.59 2.40
N ALA A 66 82.28 7.85 1.52
CA ALA A 66 81.72 7.42 0.24
C ALA A 66 80.46 6.55 0.41
N ILE A 67 80.46 5.63 1.39
CA ILE A 67 79.29 4.82 1.74
C ILE A 67 78.13 5.70 2.21
N ARG A 68 78.40 6.66 3.12
CA ARG A 68 77.37 7.60 3.61
C ARG A 68 76.79 8.46 2.49
N TRP A 69 77.64 8.95 1.58
CA TRP A 69 77.16 9.73 0.43
C TRP A 69 76.29 8.90 -0.51
N LYS A 70 76.63 7.62 -0.70
CA LYS A 70 75.79 6.69 -1.48
C LYS A 70 74.44 6.46 -0.81
N GLU A 71 74.41 6.30 0.50
CA GLU A 71 73.18 6.12 1.29
C GLU A 71 72.28 7.38 1.26
N ILE A 72 72.88 8.56 1.44
CA ILE A 72 72.16 9.84 1.29
C ILE A 72 71.61 9.96 -0.14
N GLY A 73 72.39 9.57 -1.15
CA GLY A 73 71.96 9.56 -2.54
C GLY A 73 70.77 8.63 -2.80
N SER A 74 70.75 7.43 -2.20
CA SER A 74 69.60 6.51 -2.31
C SER A 74 68.38 7.06 -1.60
N GLN A 75 68.53 7.60 -0.37
CA GLN A 75 67.42 8.21 0.37
C GLN A 75 66.82 9.41 -0.38
N LEU A 76 67.65 10.24 -1.02
CA LEU A 76 67.19 11.38 -1.80
C LEU A 76 66.43 10.94 -3.06
N ASN A 77 66.88 9.86 -3.71
CA ASN A 77 66.16 9.26 -4.84
C ASN A 77 64.82 8.63 -4.42
N GLU A 78 64.78 7.93 -3.29
CA GLU A 78 63.54 7.38 -2.72
C GLU A 78 62.55 8.50 -2.36
N LEU A 79 63.04 9.58 -1.74
CA LEU A 79 62.22 10.74 -1.42
C LEU A 79 61.67 11.40 -2.68
N LYS A 80 62.49 11.51 -3.73
CA LYS A 80 62.06 12.04 -5.03
C LYS A 80 60.99 11.16 -5.68
N ALA A 81 61.16 9.84 -5.65
CA ALA A 81 60.16 8.89 -6.17
C ALA A 81 58.85 8.96 -5.37
N SER A 82 58.95 9.05 -4.04
CA SER A 82 57.80 9.23 -3.14
C SER A 82 57.05 10.53 -3.43
N TYR A 83 57.77 11.62 -3.71
CA TYR A 83 57.16 12.91 -4.07
C TYR A 83 56.33 12.79 -5.36
N TYR A 84 56.87 12.16 -6.40
CA TYR A 84 56.11 11.96 -7.65
C TYR A 84 54.87 11.08 -7.45
N HIS A 85 54.96 10.03 -6.62
CA HIS A 85 53.79 9.21 -6.29
C HIS A 85 52.75 10.01 -5.50
N HIS A 86 53.19 10.88 -4.60
CA HIS A 86 52.29 11.74 -3.84
C HIS A 86 51.55 12.72 -4.77
N GLU A 87 52.26 13.40 -5.66
CA GLU A 87 51.67 14.33 -6.63
C GLU A 87 50.68 13.61 -7.57
N GLN A 88 50.99 12.40 -8.02
CA GLN A 88 50.06 11.60 -8.83
C GLN A 88 48.80 11.22 -8.05
N PHE A 89 48.96 10.83 -6.79
CA PHE A 89 47.84 10.49 -5.92
C PHE A 89 46.96 11.72 -5.63
N GLU A 90 47.56 12.87 -5.32
CA GLU A 90 46.83 14.12 -5.12
C GLU A 90 46.01 14.50 -6.35
N ASN A 91 46.59 14.40 -7.54
CA ASN A 91 45.89 14.66 -8.79
C ASN A 91 44.70 13.69 -9.00
N GLN A 92 44.85 12.41 -8.68
CA GLN A 92 43.76 11.43 -8.74
C GLN A 92 42.64 11.74 -7.74
N VAL A 93 42.99 12.14 -6.51
CA VAL A 93 42.02 12.52 -5.48
C VAL A 93 41.25 13.76 -5.91
N ILE A 94 41.91 14.76 -6.49
CA ILE A 94 41.26 15.94 -7.06
C ILE A 94 40.28 15.53 -8.16
N GLU A 95 40.69 14.66 -9.09
CA GLU A 95 39.81 14.17 -10.17
C GLU A 95 38.59 13.41 -9.63
N TRP A 96 38.76 12.62 -8.57
CA TRP A 96 37.65 11.92 -7.93
C TRP A 96 36.71 12.88 -7.20
N LEU A 97 37.26 13.89 -6.51
CA LEU A 97 36.47 14.93 -5.85
C LEU A 97 35.66 15.75 -6.85
N THR A 98 36.24 16.13 -7.99
CA THR A 98 35.50 16.89 -9.03
C THR A 98 34.41 16.04 -9.67
N LYS A 99 34.66 14.75 -9.94
CA LYS A 99 33.64 13.82 -10.44
C LYS A 99 32.52 13.59 -9.43
N LEU A 100 32.85 13.50 -8.14
CA LEU A 100 31.87 13.35 -7.07
C LEU A 100 31.01 14.62 -6.95
N ASP A 101 31.65 15.78 -6.97
CA ASP A 101 30.98 17.08 -6.89
C ASP A 101 30.03 17.29 -8.07
N GLN A 102 30.49 17.01 -9.30
CA GLN A 102 29.64 17.07 -10.49
C GLN A 102 28.43 16.13 -10.38
N LYS A 103 28.62 14.88 -9.96
CA LYS A 103 27.50 13.94 -9.77
C LYS A 103 26.52 14.38 -8.69
N ASN A 104 27.01 14.99 -7.62
CA ASN A 104 26.16 15.53 -6.57
C ASN A 104 25.32 16.72 -7.09
N VAL A 105 25.92 17.61 -7.88
CA VAL A 105 25.19 18.71 -8.52
C VAL A 105 24.12 18.18 -9.47
N GLU A 106 24.46 17.23 -10.34
CA GLU A 106 23.49 16.58 -11.25
C GLU A 106 22.36 15.89 -10.48
N ALA A 107 22.66 15.22 -9.36
CA ALA A 107 21.65 14.60 -8.51
C ALA A 107 20.70 15.63 -7.88
N LEU A 108 21.23 16.77 -7.41
CA LEU A 108 20.45 17.86 -6.83
C LEU A 108 19.55 18.53 -7.88
N GLU A 109 20.05 18.80 -9.08
CA GLU A 109 19.25 19.37 -10.19
C GLU A 109 18.13 18.41 -10.63
N ASN A 110 18.41 17.11 -10.68
CA ASN A 110 17.39 16.10 -10.97
C ASN A 110 16.35 16.01 -9.85
N GLU A 111 16.76 16.12 -8.58
CA GLU A 111 15.84 16.12 -7.45
C GLU A 111 14.93 17.36 -7.46
N ASP A 112 15.46 18.53 -7.79
CA ASP A 112 14.69 19.77 -7.86
C ASP A 112 13.69 19.76 -9.03
N SER A 113 14.10 19.27 -10.21
CA SER A 113 13.18 19.09 -11.34
C SER A 113 12.08 18.07 -11.03
N PHE A 114 12.42 16.95 -10.39
CA PHE A 114 11.43 15.96 -9.93
C PHE A 114 10.46 16.54 -8.90
N LYS A 115 10.95 17.36 -7.95
CA LYS A 115 10.10 18.06 -6.98
C LYS A 115 9.13 19.03 -7.65
N GLN A 116 9.58 19.74 -8.69
CA GLN A 116 8.72 20.63 -9.47
C GLN A 116 7.61 19.84 -10.19
N GLU A 117 7.96 18.76 -10.89
CA GLU A 117 6.99 17.89 -11.57
C GLU A 117 5.97 17.29 -10.57
N LEU A 118 6.45 16.83 -9.41
CA LEU A 118 5.58 16.31 -8.36
C LEU A 118 4.64 17.39 -7.79
N MET A 119 5.11 18.63 -7.66
CA MET A 119 4.29 19.75 -7.21
C MET A 119 3.23 20.14 -8.25
N GLU A 120 3.57 20.12 -9.53
CA GLU A 120 2.60 20.32 -10.64
C GLU A 120 1.53 19.22 -10.64
N GLU A 121 1.91 17.96 -10.46
CA GLU A 121 0.97 16.84 -10.41
C GLU A 121 0.05 16.92 -9.19
N ILE A 122 0.59 17.27 -8.01
CA ILE A 122 -0.22 17.52 -6.80
C ILE A 122 -1.21 18.66 -7.04
N ASN A 123 -0.79 19.75 -7.67
CA ASN A 123 -1.68 20.86 -8.00
C ASN A 123 -2.78 20.43 -8.98
N ARG A 124 -2.45 19.63 -10.00
CA ARG A 124 -3.42 19.09 -10.96
C ARG A 124 -4.45 18.19 -10.29
N VAL A 125 -4.00 17.29 -9.41
CA VAL A 125 -4.89 16.40 -8.63
C VAL A 125 -5.76 17.21 -7.68
N SER A 126 -5.18 18.22 -7.01
CA SER A 126 -5.94 19.10 -6.10
C SER A 126 -7.04 19.88 -6.83
N LEU A 127 -6.75 20.42 -8.01
CA LEU A 127 -7.74 21.11 -8.85
C LEU A 127 -8.82 20.14 -9.32
N SER A 128 -8.44 18.98 -9.83
CA SER A 128 -9.39 17.94 -10.27
C SER A 128 -10.30 17.48 -9.13
N ASN A 129 -9.75 17.27 -7.93
CA ASN A 129 -10.54 16.91 -6.75
C ASN A 129 -11.55 18.00 -6.37
N LYS A 130 -11.18 19.28 -6.49
CA LYS A 130 -12.08 20.39 -6.26
C LYS A 130 -13.23 20.41 -7.28
N GLU A 131 -12.93 20.22 -8.56
CA GLU A 131 -13.95 20.12 -9.62
C GLU A 131 -14.89 18.93 -9.42
N ILE A 132 -14.36 17.76 -9.02
CA ILE A 132 -15.17 16.58 -8.71
C ILE A 132 -16.10 16.88 -7.53
N MET A 133 -15.62 17.59 -6.50
CA MET A 133 -16.42 17.93 -5.34
C MET A 133 -17.53 18.92 -5.68
N GLU A 134 -17.22 19.98 -6.43
CA GLU A 134 -18.24 20.94 -6.91
C GLU A 134 -19.29 20.25 -7.79
N LYS A 135 -18.86 19.35 -8.70
CA LYS A 135 -19.79 18.59 -9.54
C LYS A 135 -20.65 17.64 -8.73
N CYS A 136 -20.08 16.95 -7.75
CA CYS A 136 -20.80 16.03 -6.88
C CYS A 136 -21.86 16.80 -6.06
N GLU A 137 -21.49 17.96 -5.52
CA GLU A 137 -22.41 18.83 -4.77
C GLU A 137 -23.56 19.32 -5.66
N SER A 138 -23.27 19.80 -6.88
CA SER A 138 -24.29 20.19 -7.85
C SER A 138 -25.24 19.03 -8.20
N THR A 139 -24.71 17.85 -8.52
CA THR A 139 -25.54 16.67 -8.82
C THR A 139 -26.38 16.21 -7.63
N ASN A 140 -25.88 16.34 -6.40
CA ASN A 140 -26.65 16.04 -5.20
C ASN A 140 -27.79 17.02 -5.00
N GLN A 141 -27.58 18.31 -5.28
CA GLN A 141 -28.63 19.32 -5.22
C GLN A 141 -29.72 19.03 -6.26
N GLU A 142 -29.35 18.73 -7.51
CA GLU A 142 -30.30 18.33 -8.56
C GLU A 142 -31.09 17.07 -8.18
N LEU A 143 -30.40 16.06 -7.64
CA LEU A 143 -31.02 14.81 -7.21
C LEU A 143 -31.99 15.03 -6.04
N ALA A 144 -31.66 15.92 -5.10
CA ALA A 144 -32.57 16.31 -4.02
C ALA A 144 -33.84 16.99 -4.54
N ILE A 145 -33.72 17.84 -5.57
CA ILE A 145 -34.87 18.47 -6.23
C ILE A 145 -35.74 17.40 -6.90
N GLN A 146 -35.16 16.50 -7.70
CA GLN A 146 -35.90 15.43 -8.38
C GLN A 146 -36.63 14.49 -7.40
N ILE A 147 -35.98 14.12 -6.30
CA ILE A 147 -36.62 13.30 -5.25
C ILE A 147 -37.83 14.03 -4.66
N ASN A 148 -37.71 15.33 -4.39
CA ASN A 148 -38.80 16.12 -3.85
C ASN A 148 -39.96 16.26 -4.85
N GLU A 149 -39.68 16.44 -6.13
CA GLU A 149 -40.69 16.42 -7.19
C GLU A 149 -41.40 15.06 -7.29
N GLN A 150 -40.64 13.96 -7.27
CA GLN A 150 -41.20 12.61 -7.30
C GLN A 150 -42.05 12.31 -6.06
N PHE A 151 -41.65 12.82 -4.90
CA PHE A 151 -42.45 12.73 -3.67
C PHE A 151 -43.78 13.49 -3.81
N GLN A 152 -43.77 14.69 -4.40
CA GLN A 152 -45.00 15.45 -4.64
C GLN A 152 -45.94 14.74 -5.62
N LEU A 153 -45.40 14.19 -6.72
CA LEU A 153 -46.18 13.40 -7.67
C LEU A 153 -46.79 12.16 -7.01
N GLN A 154 -46.03 11.44 -6.18
CA GLN A 154 -46.53 10.29 -5.45
C GLN A 154 -47.65 10.66 -4.46
N LYS A 155 -47.52 11.81 -3.79
CA LYS A 155 -48.57 12.34 -2.91
C LYS A 155 -49.84 12.68 -3.67
N GLN A 156 -49.72 13.33 -4.84
CA GLN A 156 -50.86 13.63 -5.71
C GLN A 156 -51.54 12.36 -6.23
N LEU A 157 -50.75 11.36 -6.65
CA LEU A 157 -51.27 10.06 -7.09
C LEU A 157 -52.04 9.35 -5.97
N SER A 158 -51.50 9.37 -4.74
CA SER A 158 -52.17 8.78 -3.58
C SER A 158 -53.51 9.45 -3.28
N ASP A 159 -53.58 10.79 -3.38
CA ASP A 159 -54.83 11.54 -3.18
C ASP A 159 -55.85 11.24 -4.29
N GLN A 160 -55.40 11.10 -5.54
CA GLN A 160 -56.26 10.69 -6.65
C GLN A 160 -56.78 9.25 -6.49
N MET A 161 -55.94 8.31 -6.03
CA MET A 161 -56.36 6.95 -5.75
C MET A 161 -57.41 6.89 -4.64
N SER A 162 -57.21 7.63 -3.54
CA SER A 162 -58.19 7.70 -2.46
C SER A 162 -59.54 8.24 -2.96
N LYS A 163 -59.53 9.32 -3.75
CA LYS A 163 -60.76 9.84 -4.38
C LYS A 163 -61.42 8.85 -5.34
N GLN A 164 -60.62 8.02 -6.02
CA GLN A 164 -61.15 6.98 -6.90
C GLN A 164 -61.77 5.83 -6.11
N GLU A 165 -61.17 5.44 -4.99
CA GLU A 165 -61.71 4.44 -4.06
C GLU A 165 -63.07 4.90 -3.49
N ASP A 166 -63.18 6.16 -3.06
CA ASP A 166 -64.44 6.74 -2.59
C ASP A 166 -65.54 6.67 -3.65
N ARG A 167 -65.23 7.03 -4.90
CA ARG A 167 -66.17 6.94 -6.02
C ARG A 167 -66.56 5.49 -6.33
N GLN A 168 -65.63 4.55 -6.24
CA GLN A 168 -65.91 3.14 -6.45
C GLN A 168 -66.86 2.60 -5.37
N ASN A 169 -66.63 2.98 -4.11
CA ASN A 169 -67.52 2.63 -3.00
C ASN A 169 -68.92 3.21 -3.19
N GLU A 170 -69.04 4.46 -3.66
CA GLU A 170 -70.34 5.07 -3.99
C GLU A 170 -71.06 4.30 -5.11
N VAL A 171 -70.34 3.93 -6.17
CA VAL A 171 -70.91 3.15 -7.28
C VAL A 171 -71.39 1.77 -6.81
N ILE A 172 -70.61 1.09 -5.97
CA ILE A 172 -70.99 -0.20 -5.38
C ILE A 172 -72.26 -0.05 -4.55
N SER A 173 -72.32 0.94 -3.65
CA SER A 173 -73.52 1.18 -2.82
C SER A 173 -74.76 1.45 -3.67
N ARG A 174 -74.64 2.23 -4.76
CA ARG A 174 -75.74 2.48 -5.68
C ARG A 174 -76.15 1.23 -6.46
N MET A 175 -75.21 0.35 -6.76
CA MET A 175 -75.47 -0.92 -7.43
C MET A 175 -76.25 -1.86 -6.51
N ASP A 176 -75.88 -1.94 -5.23
CA ASP A 176 -76.59 -2.71 -4.20
C ASP A 176 -78.03 -2.21 -4.02
N ASP A 177 -78.23 -0.88 -4.00
CA ASP A 177 -79.58 -0.28 -3.93
C ASP A 177 -80.43 -0.64 -5.16
N GLN A 178 -79.81 -0.64 -6.35
CA GLN A 178 -80.49 -1.04 -7.58
C GLN A 178 -80.81 -2.53 -7.61
N GLU A 179 -79.93 -3.39 -7.09
CA GLU A 179 -80.18 -4.82 -6.94
C GLU A 179 -81.38 -5.07 -6.01
N ALA A 180 -81.42 -4.40 -4.86
CA ALA A 180 -82.54 -4.49 -3.93
C ALA A 180 -83.87 -4.01 -4.55
N LEU A 181 -83.84 -2.93 -5.32
CA LEU A 181 -85.02 -2.41 -6.03
C LEU A 181 -85.48 -3.39 -7.11
N ALA A 182 -84.55 -3.93 -7.91
CA ALA A 182 -84.85 -4.92 -8.93
C ALA A 182 -85.48 -6.18 -8.33
N GLU A 183 -84.94 -6.67 -7.21
CA GLU A 183 -85.49 -7.81 -6.48
C GLU A 183 -86.92 -7.52 -6.00
N LYS A 184 -87.19 -6.31 -5.48
CA LYS A 184 -88.53 -5.89 -5.08
C LYS A 184 -89.50 -5.86 -6.26
N ILE A 185 -89.09 -5.32 -7.42
CA ILE A 185 -89.91 -5.34 -8.65
C ILE A 185 -90.20 -6.77 -9.07
N LEU A 186 -89.20 -7.66 -9.02
CA LEU A 186 -89.34 -9.07 -9.39
C LEU A 186 -90.39 -9.76 -8.51
N ARG A 187 -90.33 -9.56 -7.18
CA ARG A 187 -91.35 -10.04 -6.24
C ARG A 187 -92.75 -9.48 -6.53
N GLN A 188 -92.86 -8.21 -6.90
CA GLN A 188 -94.14 -7.61 -7.29
C GLN A 188 -94.70 -8.20 -8.58
N ILE A 189 -93.86 -8.45 -9.58
CA ILE A 189 -94.24 -9.13 -10.82
C ILE A 189 -94.76 -10.53 -10.53
N ASP A 190 -94.07 -11.28 -9.67
CA ASP A 190 -94.51 -12.62 -9.27
C ASP A 190 -95.85 -12.58 -8.53
N HIS A 191 -96.07 -11.59 -7.68
CA HIS A 191 -97.36 -11.37 -7.02
C HIS A 191 -98.48 -11.06 -8.02
N ILE A 192 -98.24 -10.16 -8.99
CA ILE A 192 -99.21 -9.86 -10.06
C ILE A 192 -99.50 -11.11 -10.90
N ARG A 193 -98.47 -11.90 -11.23
CA ARG A 193 -98.64 -13.17 -11.95
C ARG A 193 -99.54 -14.13 -11.17
N SER A 194 -99.35 -14.23 -9.86
CA SER A 194 -100.20 -15.05 -8.97
C SER A 194 -101.65 -14.58 -8.96
N ILE A 195 -101.90 -13.27 -8.81
CA ILE A 195 -103.26 -12.69 -8.86
C ILE A 195 -103.91 -12.94 -10.22
N LEU A 196 -103.20 -12.73 -11.32
CA LEU A 196 -103.72 -12.97 -12.67
C LEU A 196 -104.09 -14.43 -12.87
N PHE A 197 -103.26 -15.37 -12.39
CA PHE A 197 -103.58 -16.79 -12.44
C PHE A 197 -104.85 -17.11 -11.65
N GLU A 198 -104.96 -16.66 -10.40
CA GLU A 198 -106.16 -16.86 -9.56
C GLU A 198 -107.42 -16.28 -10.23
N ARG A 199 -107.36 -15.04 -10.71
CA ARG A 199 -108.49 -14.36 -11.35
C ARG A 199 -108.88 -15.02 -12.66
N THR A 200 -107.92 -15.46 -13.47
CA THR A 200 -108.18 -16.16 -14.73
C THR A 200 -108.79 -17.53 -14.46
N SER A 201 -108.28 -18.28 -13.47
CA SER A 201 -108.86 -19.55 -13.03
C SER A 201 -110.29 -19.38 -12.51
N TYR A 202 -110.54 -18.38 -11.67
CA TYR A 202 -111.89 -18.07 -11.17
C TYR A 202 -112.85 -17.68 -12.29
N LEU A 203 -112.41 -16.85 -13.25
CA LEU A 203 -113.24 -16.47 -14.39
C LEU A 203 -113.55 -17.68 -15.27
N ALA A 204 -112.56 -18.53 -15.55
CA ALA A 204 -112.73 -19.76 -16.31
C ALA A 204 -113.74 -20.68 -15.62
N GLU A 205 -113.64 -20.85 -14.30
CA GLU A 205 -114.59 -21.64 -13.51
C GLU A 205 -116.00 -21.02 -13.55
N LYS A 206 -116.13 -19.70 -13.44
CA LYS A 206 -117.43 -19.01 -13.54
C LYS A 206 -118.06 -19.12 -14.92
N ILE A 207 -117.26 -18.99 -15.99
CA ILE A 207 -117.73 -19.17 -17.36
C ILE A 207 -118.15 -20.62 -17.58
N GLU A 208 -117.36 -21.59 -17.11
CA GLU A 208 -117.69 -23.01 -17.22
C GLU A 208 -118.98 -23.34 -16.47
N ASN A 209 -119.12 -22.86 -15.23
CA ASN A 209 -120.33 -23.03 -14.42
C ASN A 209 -121.54 -22.31 -15.05
N GLY A 210 -121.37 -21.07 -15.52
CA GLY A 210 -122.43 -20.32 -16.21
C GLY A 210 -122.87 -20.96 -17.52
N TYR A 211 -121.92 -21.53 -18.28
CA TYR A 211 -122.20 -22.31 -19.47
C TYR A 211 -122.99 -23.58 -19.12
N LYS A 212 -122.61 -24.33 -18.08
CA LYS A 212 -123.38 -25.49 -17.58
C LYS A 212 -124.81 -25.10 -17.19
N VAL A 213 -124.99 -24.02 -16.43
CA VAL A 213 -126.33 -23.55 -16.01
C VAL A 213 -127.17 -23.08 -17.20
N THR A 214 -126.61 -22.25 -18.08
CA THR A 214 -127.36 -21.70 -19.21
C THR A 214 -127.66 -22.78 -20.25
N SER A 215 -126.69 -23.65 -20.54
CA SER A 215 -126.91 -24.78 -21.45
C SER A 215 -127.96 -25.74 -20.91
N SER A 216 -127.96 -26.07 -19.61
CA SER A 216 -129.01 -26.91 -19.02
C SER A 216 -130.39 -26.23 -19.05
N TYR A 217 -130.47 -24.92 -18.82
CA TYR A 217 -131.72 -24.17 -18.92
C TYR A 217 -132.27 -24.08 -20.35
N VAL A 218 -131.44 -23.70 -21.32
CA VAL A 218 -131.82 -23.65 -22.75
C VAL A 218 -132.17 -25.05 -23.26
N TYR A 219 -131.44 -26.08 -22.83
CA TYR A 219 -131.77 -27.46 -23.15
C TYR A 219 -133.16 -27.86 -22.63
N LYS A 220 -133.44 -27.56 -21.36
CA LYS A 220 -134.73 -27.82 -20.73
C LYS A 220 -135.87 -27.13 -21.47
N LEU A 221 -135.66 -25.89 -21.93
CA LEU A 221 -136.63 -25.17 -22.77
C LEU A 221 -136.83 -25.80 -24.15
N MET A 222 -135.76 -26.25 -24.81
CA MET A 222 -135.82 -26.77 -26.19
C MET A 222 -136.28 -28.24 -26.27
N THR A 223 -136.06 -29.04 -25.22
CA THR A 223 -136.31 -30.49 -25.24
C THR A 223 -137.30 -30.97 -24.18
N GLY A 224 -137.71 -30.12 -23.24
CA GLY A 224 -138.69 -30.46 -22.21
C GLY A 224 -138.23 -31.46 -21.14
N SER A 225 -136.92 -31.79 -21.07
CA SER A 225 -136.37 -32.76 -20.10
C SER A 225 -135.23 -32.17 -19.24
N ASP A 226 -135.05 -32.70 -18.03
CA ASP A 226 -134.13 -32.18 -17.00
C ASP A 226 -132.67 -32.70 -17.08
N GLN A 227 -132.26 -33.33 -18.19
CA GLN A 227 -130.87 -33.84 -18.32
C GLN A 227 -129.90 -32.77 -18.88
N PRO A 228 -128.69 -32.62 -18.32
CA PRO A 228 -127.71 -31.64 -18.82
C PRO A 228 -127.20 -32.03 -20.22
N LEU A 229 -127.12 -31.04 -21.11
CA LEU A 229 -126.69 -31.14 -22.52
C LEU A 229 -125.30 -31.82 -22.68
N SER A 230 -124.43 -31.74 -21.65
CA SER A 230 -123.12 -32.39 -21.64
C SER A 230 -123.18 -33.92 -21.74
N LEU A 231 -124.25 -34.55 -21.23
CA LEU A 231 -124.41 -36.01 -21.24
C LEU A 231 -124.84 -36.51 -22.63
N LEU A 232 -125.57 -35.70 -23.40
CA LEU A 232 -126.06 -36.08 -24.73
C LEU A 232 -124.93 -35.99 -25.78
N LEU A 233 -124.04 -34.99 -25.69
CA LEU A 233 -122.83 -34.93 -26.54
C LEU A 233 -121.87 -36.10 -26.25
N MET A 234 -121.82 -36.58 -25.00
CA MET A 234 -121.06 -37.78 -24.63
C MET A 234 -121.69 -39.08 -25.15
N ASN A 235 -123.03 -39.15 -25.19
CA ASN A 235 -123.77 -40.29 -25.73
C ASN A 235 -123.77 -40.30 -27.27
N GLN A 236 -123.88 -39.16 -27.94
CA GLN A 236 -123.71 -39.05 -29.40
C GLN A 236 -122.30 -39.46 -29.85
N LYS A 237 -121.26 -39.05 -29.12
CA LYS A 237 -119.88 -39.54 -29.38
C LYS A 237 -119.69 -41.03 -29.10
N LYS A 238 -120.52 -41.66 -28.27
CA LYS A 238 -120.51 -43.12 -28.04
C LYS A 238 -121.29 -43.86 -29.12
N GLU A 239 -122.44 -43.34 -29.57
CA GLU A 239 -123.24 -43.91 -30.66
C GLU A 239 -122.55 -43.79 -32.04
N GLU A 240 -121.82 -42.70 -32.31
CA GLU A 240 -121.02 -42.56 -33.53
C GLU A 240 -119.84 -43.54 -33.60
N LYS A 241 -119.27 -43.95 -32.46
CA LYS A 241 -118.22 -44.97 -32.41
C LYS A 241 -118.73 -46.41 -32.54
N GLN A 242 -120.02 -46.67 -32.29
CA GLN A 242 -120.62 -48.00 -32.44
C GLN A 242 -121.17 -48.28 -33.86
N LYS A 243 -121.51 -47.24 -34.64
CA LYS A 243 -122.02 -47.41 -36.02
C LYS A 243 -120.94 -47.55 -37.11
N THR A 244 -119.66 -47.53 -36.74
CA THR A 244 -118.52 -47.70 -37.67
C THR A 244 -117.82 -49.05 -37.52
N THR A 245 -118.44 -50.00 -36.82
CA THR A 245 -117.95 -51.39 -36.65
C THR A 245 -119.04 -52.43 -36.95
N ASP A 246 -119.69 -52.30 -38.11
CA ASP A 246 -120.36 -53.37 -38.86
C ASP A 246 -120.39 -53.01 -40.37
#